data_AF-A0A290XCE8-F1
#
_entry.id   AF-A0A290XCE8-F1
#
_cell.length_a   1.000
_cell.length_b   1.000
_cell.length_c   1.000
_cell.angle_alpha   90.00
_cell.angle_beta   90.00
_cell.angle_gamma   90.00
#
_symmetry.space_group_name_H-M   'P 1'
#
loop_
_entity.id
_entity.type
_entity.pdbx_description
1 polymer ?
#
loop_
_entity_poly.entity_id
_entity_poly.type
_entity_poly.pdbx_seq_one_letter_code
_entity_poly.pdbx_strand_id
1 'polypeptide(L)'
;MPSPKKSVFLALLLAPGVVVGHSGGLNSEGCHTNRSTGDYHCHRASSAQAPAASRQDLAPARAAPAGSTQGSFRNCAAARAAGAAPVRRGDPGYGSHLDRDNDGVGCE
;
A
#
# COMPACT_ATOMS: atom_id res chain seq x y z
N MET A 1 22.88 61.91 40.21
CA MET A 1 22.77 60.44 40.23
C MET A 1 22.01 59.97 39.00
N PRO A 2 22.67 59.32 38.03
CA PRO A 2 21.99 58.33 37.20
C PRO A 2 22.82 57.05 37.08
N SER A 3 22.24 55.93 37.54
CA SER A 3 22.67 54.58 37.15
C SER A 3 21.99 54.20 35.84
N PRO A 4 22.71 53.61 34.88
CA PRO A 4 22.11 52.68 33.94
C PRO A 4 22.54 51.26 34.30
N LYS A 5 21.74 50.58 35.14
CA LYS A 5 21.91 49.15 35.40
C LYS A 5 21.34 48.38 34.21
N LYS A 6 22.26 47.84 33.41
CA LYS A 6 22.20 46.55 32.70
C LYS A 6 21.08 46.40 31.67
N SER A 7 21.41 46.69 30.41
CA SER A 7 20.74 46.07 29.26
C SER A 7 20.80 44.55 29.41
N VAL A 8 19.67 43.96 29.75
CA VAL A 8 19.46 42.52 29.63
C VAL A 8 19.34 42.25 28.13
N PHE A 9 20.45 41.86 27.50
CA PHE A 9 20.42 41.21 26.20
C PHE A 9 19.66 39.89 26.37
N LEU A 10 18.38 39.91 26.03
CA LEU A 10 17.58 38.70 25.87
C LEU A 10 18.12 37.97 24.64
N ALA A 11 19.12 37.11 24.86
CA ALA A 11 19.62 36.18 23.86
C ALA A 11 18.48 35.20 23.54
N LEU A 12 17.76 35.47 22.45
CA LEU A 12 16.77 34.58 21.88
C LEU A 12 17.52 33.37 21.31
N LEU A 13 17.76 32.37 22.15
CA LEU A 13 18.34 31.09 21.77
C LEU A 13 17.38 30.36 20.83
N LEU A 14 17.61 30.50 19.53
CA LEU A 14 16.94 29.74 18.49
C LEU A 14 17.47 28.28 18.54
N ALA A 15 16.86 27.46 19.39
CA ALA A 15 17.16 26.03 19.41
C ALA A 15 16.53 25.37 18.18
N PRO A 16 17.30 24.68 17.31
CA PRO A 16 16.72 23.87 16.26
C PRO A 16 15.96 22.71 16.90
N GLY A 17 14.64 22.70 16.73
CA GLY A 17 13.77 21.63 17.21
C GLY A 17 14.18 20.30 16.58
N VAL A 18 14.62 19.36 17.42
CA VAL A 18 14.90 17.99 16.97
C VAL A 18 13.58 17.33 16.58
N VAL A 19 13.38 17.10 15.28
CA VAL A 19 12.21 16.36 14.79
C VAL A 19 12.51 14.87 14.86
N VAL A 20 11.93 14.19 15.84
CA VAL A 20 12.00 12.74 15.96
C VAL A 20 11.05 12.11 14.93
N GLY A 21 11.62 11.42 13.96
CA GLY A 21 10.87 10.57 13.04
C GLY A 21 10.34 9.36 13.80
N HIS A 22 9.03 9.32 14.05
CA HIS A 22 8.38 8.15 14.63
C HIS A 22 8.33 7.04 13.56
N SER A 23 8.75 5.82 13.91
CA SER A 23 8.55 4.65 13.06
C SER A 23 7.04 4.49 12.84
N GLY A 24 6.57 4.74 11.62
CA GLY A 24 5.17 4.57 11.24
C GLY A 24 4.71 3.18 11.64
N GLY A 25 3.81 3.12 12.62
CA GLY A 25 3.35 1.87 13.19
C GLY A 25 2.77 0.97 12.11
N LEU A 26 3.33 -0.23 11.99
CA LEU A 26 2.65 -1.36 11.37
C LEU A 26 1.37 -1.65 12.16
N ASN A 27 0.31 -2.06 11.47
CA ASN A 27 -0.90 -2.51 12.13
C ASN A 27 -0.66 -3.87 12.82
N SER A 28 -1.68 -4.40 13.51
CA SER A 28 -1.63 -5.70 14.20
C SER A 28 -1.21 -6.87 13.30
N GLU A 29 -1.31 -6.68 11.98
CA GLU A 29 -1.00 -7.68 10.96
C GLU A 29 0.44 -7.54 10.42
N GLY A 30 1.16 -6.47 10.78
CA GLY A 30 2.52 -6.20 10.30
C GLY A 30 2.60 -5.41 8.99
N CYS A 31 1.55 -4.65 8.68
CA CYS A 31 1.38 -3.97 7.40
C CYS A 31 1.13 -2.47 7.58
N HIS A 32 1.43 -1.68 6.55
CA HIS A 32 1.13 -0.25 6.55
C HIS A 32 0.84 0.29 5.15
N THR A 33 0.07 1.38 5.09
CA THR A 33 -0.17 2.16 3.87
C THR A 33 0.84 3.30 3.79
N ASN A 34 1.56 3.37 2.67
CA ASN A 34 2.40 4.51 2.36
C ASN A 34 1.52 5.73 2.06
N ARG A 35 1.63 6.77 2.88
CA ARG A 35 0.85 8.01 2.72
C ARG A 35 1.12 8.72 1.39
N SER A 36 2.32 8.58 0.85
CA SER A 36 2.75 9.29 -0.36
C SER A 36 2.20 8.67 -1.65
N THR A 37 1.98 7.35 -1.65
CA THR A 37 1.55 6.60 -2.83
C THR A 37 0.17 5.97 -2.68
N GLY A 38 -0.34 5.87 -1.45
CA GLY A 38 -1.56 5.13 -1.12
C GLY A 38 -1.38 3.61 -1.11
N ASP A 39 -0.16 3.11 -1.36
CA ASP A 39 0.13 1.67 -1.48
C ASP A 39 0.22 0.98 -0.11
N TYR A 40 -0.47 -0.15 0.06
CA TYR A 40 -0.47 -0.94 1.30
C TYR A 40 0.45 -2.14 1.18
N HIS A 41 1.50 -2.20 2.01
CA HIS A 41 2.45 -3.30 2.00
C HIS A 41 2.72 -3.86 3.40
N CYS A 42 2.98 -5.17 3.43
CA CYS A 42 3.19 -5.96 4.63
C CYS A 42 4.65 -6.42 4.75
N HIS A 43 5.20 -6.42 5.97
CA HIS A 43 6.61 -6.78 6.24
C HIS A 43 6.79 -8.18 6.87
N ARG A 44 5.73 -9.01 6.95
CA ARG A 44 5.83 -10.33 7.60
C ARG A 44 6.65 -11.31 6.75
N ALA A 45 7.84 -11.63 7.26
CA ALA A 45 8.72 -12.75 6.91
C ALA A 45 9.11 -12.90 5.42
N SER A 46 9.88 -11.95 4.90
CA SER A 46 10.97 -12.29 3.96
C SER A 46 12.24 -12.60 4.75
N SER A 47 12.26 -13.75 5.41
CA SER A 47 13.51 -14.38 5.86
C SER A 47 13.48 -15.86 5.49
N ALA A 48 13.34 -16.09 4.18
CA ALA A 48 13.72 -17.32 3.50
C ALA A 48 13.93 -17.03 2.00
N GLN A 49 14.85 -16.11 1.69
CA GLN A 49 15.59 -16.21 0.43
C GLN A 49 16.88 -16.97 0.74
N ALA A 50 16.83 -18.27 0.53
CA ALA A 50 18.01 -19.07 0.23
C ALA A 50 17.89 -19.51 -1.25
N PRO A 51 18.85 -19.19 -2.14
CA PRO A 51 18.79 -19.66 -3.51
C PRO A 51 19.46 -21.03 -3.62
N ALA A 52 18.70 -22.08 -3.93
CA ALA A 52 19.26 -23.32 -4.49
C ALA A 52 18.18 -24.17 -5.21
N ALA A 53 18.30 -24.21 -6.54
CA ALA A 53 17.93 -25.24 -7.50
C ALA A 53 16.79 -26.26 -7.15
N SER A 54 15.70 -26.19 -7.92
CA SER A 54 15.39 -27.27 -8.86
C SER A 54 14.47 -26.73 -9.95
N ARG A 55 14.97 -26.69 -11.19
CA ARG A 55 14.10 -26.64 -12.37
C ARG A 55 13.58 -28.05 -12.58
N GLN A 56 12.31 -28.14 -12.97
CA GLN A 56 11.55 -29.33 -13.42
C GLN A 56 10.57 -29.85 -12.36
N ASP A 57 9.37 -29.28 -12.35
CA ASP A 57 8.21 -30.06 -12.79
C ASP A 57 7.14 -29.11 -13.35
N LEU A 58 6.48 -29.56 -14.42
CA LEU A 58 5.52 -28.80 -15.22
C LEU A 58 4.12 -29.08 -14.70
N ALA A 59 3.51 -28.09 -14.06
CA ALA A 59 2.07 -27.92 -14.07
C ALA A 59 1.76 -26.42 -13.97
N PRO A 60 0.90 -25.84 -14.83
CA PRO A 60 0.33 -24.54 -14.55
C PRO A 60 -0.68 -24.73 -13.41
N ALA A 61 -0.19 -24.83 -12.18
CA ALA A 61 -0.98 -24.47 -11.02
C ALA A 61 -1.17 -22.96 -11.12
N ARG A 62 -2.14 -22.55 -11.94
CA ARG A 62 -2.89 -21.33 -11.70
C ARG A 62 -3.32 -21.46 -10.25
N ALA A 63 -2.58 -20.81 -9.34
CA ALA A 63 -3.13 -20.48 -8.05
C ALA A 63 -4.33 -19.61 -8.39
N ALA A 64 -5.49 -20.25 -8.49
CA ALA A 64 -6.74 -19.55 -8.56
C ALA A 64 -6.70 -18.58 -7.38
N PRO A 65 -6.85 -17.26 -7.59
CA PRO A 65 -7.11 -16.41 -6.46
C PRO A 65 -8.39 -16.96 -5.85
N ALA A 66 -8.25 -17.56 -4.66
CA ALA A 66 -9.36 -17.93 -3.81
C ALA A 66 -9.93 -16.64 -3.21
N GLY A 67 -10.42 -15.77 -4.09
CA GLY A 67 -11.39 -14.75 -3.81
C GLY A 67 -12.62 -15.17 -4.58
N SER A 68 -13.35 -16.16 -4.06
CA SER A 68 -14.70 -16.45 -4.50
C SER A 68 -15.57 -15.24 -4.15
N THR A 69 -15.45 -14.16 -4.92
CA THR A 69 -16.61 -13.30 -5.11
C THR A 69 -17.54 -14.18 -5.90
N GLN A 70 -18.56 -14.72 -5.25
CA GLN A 70 -19.64 -15.48 -5.90
C GLN A 70 -20.51 -14.53 -6.77
N GLY A 71 -19.87 -13.58 -7.46
CA GLY A 71 -20.45 -12.39 -8.06
C GLY A 71 -19.37 -11.44 -8.58
N SER A 72 -19.80 -10.23 -8.94
CA SER A 72 -18.95 -9.19 -9.52
C SER A 72 -18.13 -8.44 -8.45
N PHE A 73 -16.93 -7.95 -8.81
CA PHE A 73 -16.15 -7.09 -7.93
C PHE A 73 -16.94 -5.84 -7.57
N ARG A 74 -16.84 -5.38 -6.31
CA ARG A 74 -17.54 -4.19 -5.84
C ARG A 74 -17.14 -2.93 -6.61
N ASN A 75 -15.88 -2.85 -7.03
CA ASN A 75 -15.31 -1.75 -7.82
C ASN A 75 -13.95 -2.17 -8.40
N CYS A 76 -13.39 -1.32 -9.25
CA CYS A 76 -12.10 -1.56 -9.89
C CYS A 76 -10.89 -1.53 -8.96
N ALA A 77 -10.98 -0.83 -7.82
CA ALA A 77 -9.92 -0.88 -6.82
C ALA A 77 -9.80 -2.27 -6.20
N ALA A 78 -10.94 -2.92 -5.91
CA ALA A 78 -10.97 -4.29 -5.42
C ALA A 78 -10.44 -5.29 -6.48
N ALA A 79 -10.81 -5.12 -7.76
CA ALA A 79 -10.29 -5.94 -8.85
C ALA A 79 -8.77 -5.81 -9.02
N ARG A 80 -8.22 -4.58 -8.94
CA ARG A 80 -6.77 -4.32 -9.01
C ARG A 80 -6.03 -4.84 -7.79
N ALA A 81 -6.55 -4.62 -6.59
CA ALA A 81 -5.96 -5.15 -5.35
C ALA A 81 -5.92 -6.69 -5.35
N ALA A 82 -6.89 -7.33 -6.00
CA ALA A 82 -6.93 -8.78 -6.21
C ALA A 82 -6.07 -9.27 -7.38
N GLY A 83 -5.41 -8.38 -8.14
CA GLY A 83 -4.64 -8.73 -9.34
C GLY A 83 -5.50 -9.29 -10.49
N ALA A 84 -6.81 -9.01 -10.47
CA ALA A 84 -7.78 -9.52 -11.43
C ALA A 84 -8.12 -8.52 -12.55
N ALA A 85 -7.61 -7.28 -12.47
CA ALA A 85 -7.83 -6.27 -13.52
C ALA A 85 -6.82 -6.43 -14.67
N PRO A 86 -7.23 -6.26 -15.94
CA PRO A 86 -8.59 -5.97 -16.41
C PRO A 86 -9.52 -7.19 -16.32
N VAL A 87 -10.78 -6.96 -15.93
CA VAL A 87 -11.79 -8.02 -15.74
C VAL A 87 -12.65 -8.12 -17.00
N ARG A 88 -12.71 -9.27 -17.68
CA ARG A 88 -13.44 -9.37 -18.96
C ARG A 88 -14.85 -9.92 -18.78
N ARG A 89 -15.74 -9.56 -19.70
CA ARG A 89 -17.10 -10.10 -19.75
C ARG A 89 -17.07 -11.62 -19.79
N GLY A 90 -17.74 -12.25 -18.83
CA GLY A 90 -17.77 -13.71 -18.66
C GLY A 90 -16.77 -14.24 -17.63
N ASP A 91 -15.80 -13.42 -17.19
CA ASP A 91 -14.92 -13.80 -16.08
C ASP A 91 -15.67 -13.75 -14.73
N PRO A 92 -15.35 -14.66 -13.81
CA PRO A 92 -15.81 -14.55 -12.43
C PRO A 92 -15.25 -13.25 -11.83
N GLY A 93 -16.16 -12.35 -11.43
CA GLY A 93 -15.82 -11.01 -10.97
C GLY A 93 -16.26 -9.89 -11.91
N TYR A 94 -16.65 -10.18 -13.15
CA TYR A 94 -17.18 -9.16 -14.06
C TYR A 94 -18.55 -8.67 -13.61
N GLY A 95 -18.73 -7.35 -13.62
CA GLY A 95 -20.02 -6.69 -13.54
C GLY A 95 -20.06 -5.53 -14.52
N SER A 96 -21.20 -5.27 -15.15
CA SER A 96 -21.35 -4.16 -16.10
C SER A 96 -21.05 -2.79 -15.49
N HIS A 97 -21.07 -2.66 -14.15
CA HIS A 97 -20.68 -1.44 -13.46
C HIS A 97 -19.15 -1.21 -13.41
N LEU A 98 -18.35 -2.20 -13.81
CA LEU A 98 -16.89 -2.11 -13.90
C LEU A 98 -16.40 -1.69 -15.29
N ASP A 99 -17.25 -1.85 -16.29
CA ASP A 99 -17.00 -1.59 -17.70
C ASP A 99 -17.71 -0.27 -18.06
N ARG A 100 -16.94 0.82 -18.04
CA ARG A 100 -17.51 2.17 -18.11
C ARG A 100 -18.05 2.48 -19.51
N ASP A 101 -17.40 1.99 -20.55
CA ASP A 101 -17.75 2.23 -21.95
C ASP A 101 -18.53 1.07 -22.59
N ASN A 102 -18.73 -0.03 -21.84
CA ASN A 102 -19.48 -1.23 -22.20
C ASN A 102 -18.82 -2.06 -23.32
N ASP A 103 -17.50 -1.98 -23.48
CA ASP A 103 -16.75 -2.67 -24.53
C ASP A 103 -16.47 -4.16 -24.20
N GLY A 104 -16.74 -4.59 -22.96
CA GLY A 104 -16.52 -5.94 -22.45
C GLY A 104 -15.21 -6.14 -21.71
N VAL A 105 -14.44 -5.09 -21.52
CA VAL A 105 -13.29 -5.00 -20.62
C VAL A 105 -13.71 -4.08 -19.48
N GLY A 106 -13.46 -4.51 -18.24
CA GLY A 106 -13.71 -3.70 -17.07
C GLY A 106 -12.41 -3.35 -16.36
N CYS A 107 -12.37 -2.16 -15.78
CA CYS A 107 -11.27 -1.66 -14.96
C CYS A 107 -9.98 -1.31 -15.70
N GLU A 108 -10.10 -0.98 -16.98
CA GLU A 108 -9.19 -0.13 -17.76
C GLU A 108 -8.84 1.21 -17.08
#